data_AF-A0A3N9UPX2-F1
#
_entry.id   AF-A0A3N9UPX2-F1
#
_cell.length_a   1.000
_cell.length_b   1.000
_cell.length_c   1.000
_cell.angle_alpha   90.00
_cell.angle_beta   90.00
_cell.angle_gamma   90.00
#
_symmetry.space_group_name_H-M   'P 1'
#
loop_
_entity.id
_entity.type
_entity.pdbx_description
1 polymer ?
#
loop_
_entity_poly.entity_id
_entity_poly.type
_entity_poly.pdbx_seq_one_letter_code
_entity_poly.pdbx_strand_id
1 'polypeptide(L)'
;MTKNKSGYNIQDILAEMKDEYWQGLAEIEEEYEERLECITFLLGGEIYAFETVYATEVIRMPKLVSLPRVQEIITGVFNLRGGILAAMDIRSLLGLPREPITASGRIIVLKSDRFSTG
;
A
#
# COMPACT_ATOMS: atom_id res chain seq x y z
N MET A 1 -41.12 -24.24 53.38
CA MET A 1 -40.51 -22.90 53.17
C MET A 1 -39.30 -22.87 54.09
N THR A 2 -38.05 -22.81 53.62
CA THR A 2 -37.42 -21.69 52.92
C THR A 2 -36.24 -22.19 52.08
N LYS A 3 -36.10 -21.68 50.85
CA LYS A 3 -35.14 -22.13 49.84
C LYS A 3 -33.70 -21.81 50.25
N ASN A 4 -32.83 -22.82 50.18
CA ASN A 4 -31.39 -22.73 50.32
C ASN A 4 -30.84 -21.84 49.19
N LYS A 5 -30.30 -20.66 49.50
CA LYS A 5 -29.68 -19.78 48.52
C LYS A 5 -28.21 -20.19 48.36
N SER A 6 -27.97 -20.86 47.24
CA SER A 6 -26.67 -21.27 46.71
C SER A 6 -25.61 -20.20 46.92
N GLY A 7 -24.51 -20.56 47.58
CA GLY A 7 -23.30 -19.76 47.60
C GLY A 7 -22.73 -19.72 46.20
N TYR A 8 -22.50 -18.52 45.68
CA TYR A 8 -21.85 -18.35 44.39
C TYR A 8 -20.41 -18.88 44.49
N ASN A 9 -20.12 -19.93 43.73
CA ASN A 9 -18.79 -20.49 43.62
C ASN A 9 -17.99 -19.63 42.63
N ILE A 10 -16.89 -19.04 43.11
CA ILE A 10 -16.03 -18.17 42.31
C ILE A 10 -15.49 -18.91 41.09
N GLN A 11 -15.29 -20.23 41.15
CA GLN A 11 -14.81 -21.01 40.00
C GLN A 11 -15.84 -21.06 38.88
N ASP A 12 -17.12 -21.13 39.23
CA ASP A 12 -18.22 -21.20 38.25
C ASP A 12 -18.43 -19.82 37.59
N ILE A 13 -18.33 -18.74 38.38
CA ILE A 13 -18.35 -17.36 37.85
C ILE A 13 -17.13 -17.10 36.95
N LEU A 14 -15.94 -17.54 37.37
CA LEU A 14 -14.73 -17.36 36.56
C LEU A 14 -14.76 -18.22 35.30
N ALA A 15 -15.41 -19.38 35.30
CA ALA A 15 -15.60 -20.19 34.10
C ALA A 15 -16.60 -19.56 33.13
N GLU A 16 -17.74 -19.07 33.63
CA GLU A 16 -18.73 -18.34 32.83
C GLU A 16 -18.13 -17.05 32.23
N MET A 17 -17.41 -16.27 33.05
CA MET A 17 -16.69 -15.08 32.57
C MET A 17 -15.59 -15.47 31.59
N LYS A 18 -14.85 -16.56 31.84
CA LYS A 18 -13.79 -17.02 30.94
C LYS A 18 -14.38 -17.30 29.55
N ASP A 19 -15.51 -18.00 29.44
CA ASP A 19 -16.14 -18.31 28.16
C ASP A 19 -16.67 -17.06 27.44
N GLU A 20 -17.28 -16.11 28.16
CA GLU A 20 -17.72 -14.82 27.61
C GLU A 20 -16.53 -13.93 27.16
N TYR A 21 -15.44 -13.91 27.93
CA TYR A 21 -14.22 -13.15 27.61
C TYR A 21 -13.46 -13.76 26.42
N TRP A 22 -13.37 -15.09 26.33
CA TRP A 22 -12.70 -15.76 25.20
C TRP A 22 -13.50 -15.65 23.91
N GLN A 23 -14.83 -15.60 23.96
CA GLN A 23 -15.65 -15.28 22.80
C GLN A 23 -15.43 -13.84 22.31
N GLY A 24 -15.42 -12.87 23.23
CA GLY A 24 -15.15 -11.47 22.88
C GLY A 24 -13.74 -11.23 22.32
N LEU A 25 -12.72 -11.95 22.81
CA LEU A 25 -11.35 -11.85 22.28
C LEU A 25 -11.19 -12.49 20.89
N ALA A 26 -11.89 -13.59 20.62
CA ALA A 26 -11.91 -14.23 19.30
C ALA A 26 -12.63 -13.35 18.25
N GLU A 27 -13.69 -12.64 18.64
CA GLU A 27 -14.36 -11.65 17.78
C GLU A 27 -13.49 -10.41 17.53
N ILE A 28 -12.62 -10.03 18.47
CA ILE A 28 -11.64 -8.93 18.31
C ILE A 28 -10.45 -9.35 17.42
N GLU A 29 -10.07 -10.64 17.38
CA GLU A 29 -9.01 -11.15 16.50
C GLU A 29 -9.41 -11.15 15.01
N GLU A 30 -10.70 -11.27 14.68
CA GLU A 30 -11.19 -11.23 13.28
C GLU A 30 -11.19 -9.82 12.65
N GLU A 31 -10.85 -8.76 13.38
CA GLU A 31 -10.88 -7.36 12.88
C GLU A 31 -9.51 -6.64 12.90
N TYR A 32 -8.40 -7.40 12.89
CA TYR A 32 -7.06 -6.90 12.55
C TYR A 32 -6.56 -7.54 11.25
N GLU A 33 -7.38 -7.51 10.22
CA GLU A 33 -6.90 -7.80 8.87
C GLU A 33 -6.03 -6.61 8.42
N GLU A 34 -4.71 -6.82 8.34
CA GLU A 34 -3.77 -5.84 7.79
C GLU A 34 -4.19 -5.50 6.35
N ARG A 35 -5.01 -4.46 6.19
CA ARG A 35 -5.48 -4.00 4.88
C ARG A 35 -4.35 -3.29 4.16
N LEU A 36 -3.84 -3.94 3.11
CA LEU A 36 -2.88 -3.34 2.19
C LEU A 36 -3.58 -2.36 1.25
N GLU A 37 -3.37 -1.06 1.46
CA GLU A 37 -3.86 -0.03 0.54
C GLU A 37 -2.93 0.12 -0.66
N CYS A 38 -3.48 0.15 -1.87
CA CYS A 38 -2.70 0.25 -3.10
C CYS A 38 -3.32 1.21 -4.12
N ILE A 39 -2.45 1.82 -4.93
CA ILE A 39 -2.82 2.49 -6.17
C ILE A 39 -2.70 1.50 -7.32
N THR A 40 -3.80 1.30 -8.04
CA THR A 40 -3.84 0.43 -9.24
C THR A 40 -3.68 1.23 -10.53
N PHE A 41 -3.01 0.66 -11.52
CA PHE A 41 -2.83 1.26 -12.84
C PHE A 41 -2.75 0.19 -13.94
N LEU A 42 -3.11 0.58 -15.17
CA LEU A 42 -3.03 -0.30 -16.34
C LEU A 42 -1.67 -0.14 -17.02
N LEU A 43 -1.00 -1.26 -17.31
CA LEU A 43 0.26 -1.28 -18.04
C LEU A 43 0.34 -2.53 -18.92
N GLY A 44 0.60 -2.38 -20.22
CA GLY A 44 0.75 -3.52 -21.12
C GLY A 44 -0.49 -4.42 -21.23
N GLY A 45 -1.70 -3.89 -20.95
CA GLY A 45 -2.95 -4.65 -20.97
C GLY A 45 -3.36 -5.26 -19.63
N GLU A 46 -2.50 -5.22 -18.61
CA GLU A 46 -2.74 -5.82 -17.30
C GLU A 46 -2.80 -4.78 -16.17
N ILE A 47 -3.49 -5.11 -15.09
CA ILE A 47 -3.59 -4.26 -13.90
C ILE A 47 -2.43 -4.56 -12.95
N TYR A 48 -1.68 -3.52 -12.60
CA TYR A 48 -0.62 -3.54 -11.60
C TYR A 48 -1.01 -2.64 -10.43
N ALA A 49 -0.29 -2.80 -9.32
CA ALA A 49 -0.52 -2.03 -8.12
C ALA A 49 0.80 -1.67 -7.42
N PHE A 50 0.82 -0.50 -6.77
CA PHE A 50 1.85 -0.09 -5.83
C PHE A 50 1.21 0.23 -4.49
N GLU A 51 1.86 -0.15 -3.40
CA GLU A 51 1.40 0.16 -2.05
C GLU A 51 1.37 1.68 -1.82
N THR A 52 0.26 2.17 -1.25
CA THR A 52 0.02 3.59 -1.03
C THR A 52 1.01 4.21 -0.05
N VAL A 53 1.60 3.42 0.86
CA VAL A 53 2.65 3.85 1.79
C VAL A 53 3.84 4.50 1.06
N TYR A 54 4.18 4.03 -0.15
CA TYR A 54 5.27 4.61 -0.95
C TYR A 54 4.78 5.62 -2.00
N ALA A 55 3.54 5.49 -2.47
CA ALA A 55 3.00 6.31 -3.55
C ALA A 55 2.45 7.64 -3.03
N THR A 56 3.26 8.70 -3.10
CA THR A 56 2.93 10.00 -2.50
C THR A 56 1.95 10.82 -3.33
N GLU A 57 2.09 10.82 -4.66
CA GLU A 57 1.18 11.53 -5.56
C GLU A 57 1.21 10.94 -6.97
N VAL A 58 0.08 11.07 -7.69
CA VAL A 58 0.00 10.72 -9.11
C VAL A 58 -0.14 12.02 -9.92
N ILE A 59 0.89 12.34 -10.70
CA ILE A 59 0.92 13.57 -11.50
C ILE A 59 0.70 13.27 -12.98
N ARG A 60 0.30 14.30 -13.73
CA ARG A 60 0.31 14.23 -15.21
C ARG A 60 1.75 14.16 -15.71
N MET A 61 1.95 13.52 -16.85
CA MET A 61 3.27 13.45 -17.50
C MET A 61 3.86 14.86 -17.67
N PRO A 62 4.95 15.20 -16.94
CA PRO A 62 5.63 16.47 -17.10
C PRO A 62 6.56 16.43 -18.31
N LYS A 63 7.15 17.57 -18.65
CA LYS A 63 8.24 17.59 -19.62
C LYS A 63 9.47 16.91 -19.00
N LEU A 64 9.91 15.81 -19.62
CA LEU A 64 11.13 15.11 -19.22
C LEU A 64 12.36 15.73 -19.90
N VAL A 65 13.44 15.84 -19.14
CA VAL A 65 14.77 16.18 -19.64
C VAL A 65 15.59 14.90 -19.73
N SER A 66 16.00 14.54 -20.94
CA SER A 66 16.84 13.35 -21.16
C SER A 66 18.23 13.56 -20.58
N LEU A 67 18.75 12.53 -19.93
CA LEU A 67 20.12 12.51 -19.41
C LEU A 67 21.03 11.64 -20.29
N PRO A 68 22.28 12.06 -20.58
CA PRO A 68 23.24 11.22 -21.27
C PRO A 68 23.76 10.11 -20.34
N ARG A 69 24.05 8.93 -20.91
CA ARG A 69 24.71 7.79 -20.22
C ARG A 69 23.97 7.25 -18.99
N VAL A 70 22.65 7.37 -18.95
CA VAL A 70 21.83 6.73 -17.91
C VAL A 70 21.47 5.30 -18.30
N GLN A 71 21.09 4.49 -17.30
CA GLN A 71 20.52 3.17 -17.54
C GLN A 71 19.23 3.29 -18.34
N GLU A 72 18.94 2.29 -19.18
CA GLU A 72 17.77 2.30 -20.06
C GLU A 72 16.44 2.49 -19.32
N ILE A 73 16.35 2.05 -18.07
CA ILE A 73 15.17 2.23 -17.23
C ILE A 73 14.84 3.70 -16.96
N ILE A 74 15.84 4.59 -16.96
CA ILE A 74 15.67 6.02 -16.73
C ILE A 74 15.29 6.70 -18.04
N THR A 75 14.07 7.21 -18.11
CA THR A 75 13.60 7.94 -19.30
C THR A 75 14.00 9.42 -19.27
N GLY A 76 14.34 9.94 -18.09
CA GLY A 76 14.85 11.30 -17.91
C GLY A 76 14.68 11.79 -16.49
N VAL A 77 14.73 13.10 -16.32
CA VAL A 77 14.41 13.79 -15.06
C VAL A 77 13.35 14.85 -15.26
N PHE A 78 12.63 15.19 -14.20
CA PHE A 78 11.64 16.25 -14.19
C PHE A 78 11.69 17.05 -12.88
N ASN A 79 11.18 18.27 -12.92
CA ASN A 79 11.03 19.09 -11.73
C ASN A 79 9.65 18.87 -11.11
N LEU A 80 9.62 18.58 -9.81
CA LEU A 80 8.41 18.55 -9.00
C LEU A 80 8.62 19.43 -7.77
N ARG A 81 7.91 20.57 -7.72
CA ARG A 81 7.94 21.52 -6.59
C ARG A 81 9.36 21.94 -6.17
N GLY A 82 10.24 22.14 -7.16
CA GLY A 82 11.64 22.53 -6.94
C GLY A 82 12.61 21.36 -6.77
N GLY A 83 12.13 20.13 -6.56
CA GLY A 83 12.95 18.91 -6.53
C GLY A 83 13.14 18.31 -7.92
N ILE A 84 14.35 17.81 -8.21
CA ILE A 84 14.63 17.05 -9.44
C ILE A 84 14.43 15.56 -9.13
N LEU A 85 13.50 14.93 -9.83
CA LEU A 85 13.20 13.50 -9.70
C LEU A 85 13.54 12.77 -11.00
N ALA A 86 14.02 11.54 -10.88
CA ALA A 86 14.15 10.64 -12.03
C ALA A 86 12.77 10.11 -12.44
N ALA A 87 12.53 9.99 -13.74
CA ALA A 87 11.37 9.29 -14.30
C ALA A 87 11.83 7.93 -14.85
N MET A 88 11.21 6.86 -14.37
CA MET A 88 11.58 5.48 -14.71
C MET A 88 10.46 4.79 -15.51
N ASP A 89 10.79 4.15 -16.63
CA ASP A 89 9.82 3.32 -17.36
C ASP A 89 9.89 1.88 -16.86
N ILE A 90 8.97 1.54 -15.96
CA ILE A 90 8.89 0.22 -15.32
C ILE A 90 8.56 -0.91 -16.31
N ARG A 91 8.12 -0.62 -17.54
CA ARG A 91 7.96 -1.65 -18.59
C ARG A 91 9.26 -2.43 -18.80
N SER A 92 10.39 -1.74 -18.75
CA SER A 92 11.72 -2.36 -18.90
C SER A 92 12.04 -3.35 -17.78
N LEU A 93 11.57 -3.12 -16.55
CA LEU A 93 11.72 -4.04 -15.42
C LEU A 93 10.81 -5.26 -15.54
N LEU A 94 9.61 -5.06 -16.08
CA LEU A 94 8.58 -6.09 -16.19
C LEU A 94 8.69 -6.91 -17.48
N GLY A 95 9.71 -6.65 -18.31
CA GLY A 95 9.87 -7.32 -19.60
C GLY A 95 8.79 -6.97 -20.63
N LEU A 96 8.10 -5.85 -20.45
CA LEU A 96 7.04 -5.40 -21.33
C LEU A 96 7.61 -4.62 -22.53
N PRO A 97 6.96 -4.69 -23.72
CA PRO A 97 7.36 -3.88 -24.86
C PRO A 97 7.38 -2.39 -24.52
N ARG A 98 8.42 -1.68 -24.95
CA ARG A 98 8.50 -0.23 -24.77
C ARG A 98 7.48 0.44 -25.66
N GLU A 99 6.72 1.36 -25.08
CA GLU A 99 5.77 2.20 -25.80
C GLU A 99 6.22 3.67 -25.71
N PRO A 100 5.93 4.50 -26.73
CA PRO A 100 6.17 5.92 -26.63
C PRO A 100 5.43 6.52 -25.43
N ILE A 101 6.15 7.27 -24.60
CA ILE A 101 5.52 8.01 -23.51
C ILE A 101 4.64 9.11 -24.10
N THR A 102 3.33 9.01 -23.85
CA THR A 102 2.34 9.97 -24.33
C THR A 102 2.06 11.06 -23.29
N ALA A 103 1.53 12.20 -23.75
CA ALA A 103 1.10 13.28 -22.88
C ALA A 103 -0.10 12.90 -21.98
N SER A 104 -0.84 11.84 -22.32
CA SER A 104 -1.91 11.28 -21.48
C SER A 104 -1.39 10.40 -20.35
N GLY A 105 -0.09 10.06 -20.36
CA GLY A 105 0.56 9.28 -19.32
C GLY A 105 0.50 9.94 -17.95
N ARG A 106 0.70 9.11 -16.92
CA ARG A 106 0.81 9.54 -15.52
C ARG A 106 2.15 9.10 -14.97
N ILE A 107 2.66 9.87 -14.01
CA ILE A 107 3.81 9.50 -13.19
C ILE A 107 3.30 9.25 -11.79
N ILE A 108 3.67 8.10 -11.22
CA ILE A 108 3.43 7.78 -9.81
C ILE A 108 4.70 8.16 -9.07
N VAL A 109 4.62 9.17 -8.21
CA VAL A 109 5.77 9.62 -7.42
C VAL A 109 5.90 8.71 -6.21
N LEU A 110 7.01 7.98 -6.16
CA LEU A 110 7.37 7.07 -5.09
C LEU A 110 8.35 7.76 -4.14
N LYS A 111 8.10 7.67 -2.84
CA LYS A 111 8.96 8.21 -1.79
C LYS A 111 9.14 7.21 -0.66
N SER A 112 10.37 7.13 -0.17
CA SER A 112 10.73 6.48 1.09
C SER A 112 11.73 7.36 1.84
N ASP A 113 12.18 6.91 3.02
CA ASP A 113 13.23 7.60 3.79
C ASP A 113 14.56 7.73 3.03
N ARG A 114 14.80 6.87 2.02
CA ARG A 114 16.08 6.77 1.31
C ARG A 114 16.03 7.28 -0.13
N PHE A 115 14.85 7.39 -0.74
CA PHE A 115 14.73 7.77 -2.15
C PHE A 115 13.42 8.51 -2.47
N SER A 116 13.45 9.27 -3.56
CA SER A 116 12.27 9.85 -4.20
C SER A 116 12.43 9.74 -5.72
N THR A 117 11.46 9.16 -6.40
CA THR A 117 11.49 8.92 -7.86
C THR A 117 10.08 8.96 -8.44
N GLY A 118 9.96 9.02 -9.77
CA GLY A 118 8.71 8.80 -10.50
C GLY A 118 8.89 7.87 -11.69
#